data_AF-A0A177D7R3-F1
#
_entry.id   AF-A0A177D7R3-F1
#
_cell.length_a   1.000
_cell.length_b   1.000
_cell.length_c   1.000
_cell.angle_alpha   90.00
_cell.angle_beta   90.00
_cell.angle_gamma   90.00
#
_symmetry.space_group_name_H-M   'P 1'
#
loop_
_entity.id
_entity.type
_entity.pdbx_description
1 polymer ?
#
loop_
_entity_poly.entity_id
_entity_poly.type
_entity_poly.pdbx_seq_one_letter_code
_entity_poly.pdbx_strand_id
1 'polypeptide(L)'
;YFRVRQGSVDDTSKKAYLVSTGPENLTSGHGTQACLGRFFTAHVLEIALYHLLLNYDCELAPGASLITLYLVADLTVLDPRNKLRFTHCKEEIDIEHLSYT
;
A
#
# COMPACT_ATOMS: atom_id res chain seq x y z
N TYR A 1 -16.40 -2.14 -15.52
CA TYR A 1 -16.18 -0.75 -15.96
C TYR A 1 -15.79 0.12 -14.77
N PHE A 2 -14.50 0.32 -14.52
CA PHE A 2 -14.01 1.21 -13.45
C PHE A 2 -13.41 2.46 -14.09
N ARG A 3 -14.04 3.62 -13.88
CA ARG A 3 -13.66 4.91 -14.45
C ARG A 3 -12.78 5.65 -13.45
N VAL A 4 -11.48 5.36 -13.46
CA VAL A 4 -10.47 6.19 -12.78
C VAL A 4 -9.43 6.54 -13.84
N ARG A 5 -9.08 7.84 -13.94
CA ARG A 5 -8.21 8.50 -14.95
C ARG A 5 -8.91 9.18 -16.14
N GLN A 6 -10.07 9.81 -15.92
CA GLN A 6 -10.51 10.94 -16.76
C GLN A 6 -10.53 12.22 -15.93
N GLY A 7 -9.38 12.60 -15.40
CA GLY A 7 -9.06 14.00 -15.10
C GLY A 7 -8.13 14.49 -16.21
N SER A 8 -8.21 15.77 -16.57
CA SER A 8 -7.20 16.42 -17.40
C SER A 8 -5.80 16.14 -16.82
N VAL A 9 -4.76 16.19 -17.67
CA VAL A 9 -3.37 16.00 -17.23
C VAL A 9 -2.98 17.21 -16.38
N ASP A 10 -3.47 17.22 -15.15
CA ASP A 10 -3.22 18.24 -14.15
C ASP A 10 -2.01 17.77 -13.33
N ASP A 11 -1.16 18.69 -12.87
CA ASP A 11 -0.02 18.31 -12.03
C ASP A 11 -0.42 17.54 -10.76
N THR A 12 -1.69 17.65 -10.33
CA THR A 12 -2.28 16.86 -9.24
C THR A 12 -2.29 15.35 -9.53
N SER A 13 -2.44 14.93 -10.80
CA SER A 13 -2.46 13.52 -11.20
C SER A 13 -1.12 12.82 -10.90
N LYS A 14 0.00 13.56 -10.97
CA LYS A 14 1.34 13.03 -10.64
C LYS A 14 1.58 12.89 -9.13
N LYS A 15 0.74 13.48 -8.28
CA LYS A 15 0.86 13.42 -6.82
C LYS A 15 0.30 12.14 -6.23
N ALA A 16 -0.58 11.44 -6.96
CA ALA A 16 -1.24 10.22 -6.49
C ALA A 16 -0.36 8.95 -6.56
N TYR A 17 0.83 9.01 -7.18
CA TYR A 17 1.74 7.86 -7.25
C TYR A 17 2.44 7.62 -5.91
N LEU A 18 2.60 6.35 -5.53
CA LEU A 18 3.29 5.93 -4.30
C LEU A 18 4.76 6.40 -4.22
N VAL A 19 5.37 6.68 -5.38
CA VAL A 19 6.76 7.15 -5.51
C VAL A 19 6.88 8.68 -5.58
N SER A 20 5.75 9.38 -5.55
CA SER A 20 5.73 10.85 -5.68
C SER A 20 6.34 11.49 -4.45
N THR A 21 7.19 12.49 -4.67
CA THR A 21 7.83 13.26 -3.61
C THR A 21 7.46 14.73 -3.76
N GLY A 22 7.15 15.40 -2.67
CA GLY A 22 6.83 16.82 -2.68
C GLY A 22 6.66 17.34 -1.25
N PRO A 23 6.53 18.67 -1.06
CA PRO A 23 6.21 19.24 0.25
C PRO A 23 4.90 18.66 0.86
N GLU A 24 4.00 18.17 0.03
CA GLU A 24 2.76 17.49 0.39
C GLU A 24 2.91 15.98 0.67
N ASN A 25 4.02 15.36 0.25
CA ASN A 25 4.30 13.94 0.43
C ASN A 25 5.79 13.72 0.74
N LEU A 26 6.09 13.69 2.03
CA LEU A 26 7.43 13.50 2.59
C LEU A 26 7.72 12.05 3.00
N THR A 27 6.82 11.10 2.69
CA THR A 27 6.94 9.69 3.10
C THR A 27 8.24 9.04 2.63
N SER A 28 8.72 9.46 1.45
CA SER A 28 10.01 9.05 0.88
C SER A 28 11.06 10.17 0.93
N GLY A 29 10.88 11.21 1.75
CA GLY A 29 11.69 12.43 1.71
C GLY A 29 11.49 13.26 0.43
N HIS A 30 12.33 14.28 0.22
CA HIS A 30 12.28 15.15 -0.96
C HIS A 30 13.68 15.65 -1.38
N GLY A 31 13.83 16.00 -2.66
CA GLY A 31 15.09 16.48 -3.22
C GLY A 31 16.22 15.46 -3.07
N THR A 32 17.42 15.93 -2.71
CA THR A 32 18.61 15.09 -2.49
C THR A 32 18.47 14.10 -1.34
N GLN A 33 17.51 14.32 -0.43
CA GLN A 33 17.23 13.46 0.72
C GLN A 33 16.10 12.45 0.42
N ALA A 34 15.62 12.39 -0.82
CA ALA A 34 14.62 11.39 -1.19
C ALA A 34 15.20 9.97 -1.11
N CYS A 35 14.45 9.05 -0.50
CA CYS A 35 14.78 7.65 -0.41
C CYS A 35 14.95 7.07 -1.83
N LEU A 36 16.15 6.55 -2.09
CA LEU A 36 16.51 5.93 -3.37
C LEU A 36 15.67 4.68 -3.66
N GLY A 37 15.24 3.98 -2.60
CA GLY A 37 14.47 2.74 -2.70
C GLY A 37 12.98 2.92 -3.02
N ARG A 38 12.45 4.15 -3.13
CA ARG A 38 11.00 4.38 -3.23
C ARG A 38 10.32 3.65 -4.39
N PHE A 39 10.98 3.50 -5.54
CA PHE A 39 10.43 2.76 -6.69
C PHE A 39 10.36 1.26 -6.42
N PHE A 40 11.43 0.71 -5.85
CA PHE A 40 11.46 -0.69 -5.47
C PHE A 40 10.40 -0.99 -4.41
N THR A 41 10.33 -0.17 -3.36
CA THR A 41 9.31 -0.31 -2.30
C THR A 41 7.90 -0.22 -2.86
N ALA A 42 7.62 0.72 -3.78
CA ALA A 42 6.30 0.83 -4.39
C ALA A 42 5.90 -0.45 -5.14
N HIS A 43 6.79 -1.01 -5.97
CA HIS A 43 6.49 -2.24 -6.71
C HIS A 43 6.35 -3.46 -5.80
N VAL A 44 7.23 -3.60 -4.80
CA VAL A 44 7.13 -4.70 -3.82
C VAL A 44 5.83 -4.59 -3.03
N LEU A 45 5.45 -3.38 -2.63
CA LEU A 45 4.20 -3.14 -1.89
C LEU A 45 2.97 -3.43 -2.75
N GLU A 46 2.96 -3.01 -4.02
CA GLU A 46 1.89 -3.32 -4.97
C GLU A 46 1.72 -4.84 -5.14
N ILE A 47 2.82 -5.56 -5.40
CA ILE A 47 2.81 -7.03 -5.54
C ILE A 47 2.28 -7.69 -4.26
N ALA A 48 2.83 -7.32 -3.10
CA ALA A 48 2.38 -7.86 -1.82
C ALA A 48 0.89 -7.58 -1.55
N LEU A 49 0.41 -6.37 -1.90
CA LEU A 49 -0.99 -6.01 -1.75
C LEU A 49 -1.90 -6.81 -2.68
N TYR A 50 -1.48 -7.06 -3.92
CA TYR A 50 -2.24 -7.93 -4.82
C TYR A 50 -2.36 -9.35 -4.28
N HIS A 51 -1.27 -9.94 -3.80
CA HIS A 51 -1.31 -11.26 -3.17
C HIS A 51 -2.20 -11.28 -1.93
N LEU A 52 -2.14 -10.22 -1.10
CA LEU A 52 -2.96 -10.15 0.09
C LEU A 52 -4.45 -10.08 -0.26
N LEU A 53 -4.83 -9.23 -1.22
CA LEU A 53 -6.24 -9.04 -1.60
C LEU A 53 -6.84 -10.23 -2.36
N LEU A 54 -6.03 -10.94 -3.16
CA LEU A 54 -6.52 -12.08 -3.94
C LEU A 54 -6.66 -13.34 -3.09
N ASN A 55 -5.73 -13.56 -2.17
CA ASN A 55 -5.61 -14.85 -1.49
C ASN A 55 -6.09 -14.82 -0.03
N TYR A 56 -6.25 -13.63 0.57
CA TYR A 56 -6.59 -13.50 1.98
C TYR A 56 -7.70 -12.48 2.23
N ASP A 57 -8.63 -12.86 3.10
CA ASP A 57 -9.50 -11.91 3.78
C ASP A 57 -8.82 -11.46 5.08
N CYS A 58 -8.80 -10.15 5.31
CA CYS A 58 -8.07 -9.52 6.39
C CYS A 58 -9.04 -8.79 7.32
N GLU A 59 -9.21 -9.33 8.52
CA GLU A 59 -10.07 -8.74 9.54
C GLU A 59 -9.27 -8.28 10.75
N LEU A 60 -9.70 -7.19 11.38
CA LEU A 60 -9.19 -6.79 12.69
C LEU A 60 -9.66 -7.79 13.74
N ALA A 61 -8.73 -8.28 14.58
CA ALA A 61 -9.11 -9.12 15.70
C ALA A 61 -9.97 -8.34 16.71
N PRO A 62 -10.82 -9.02 17.50
CA PRO A 62 -11.56 -8.38 18.59
C PRO A 62 -10.62 -7.60 19.51
N GLY A 63 -10.91 -6.31 19.71
CA GLY A 63 -10.09 -5.41 20.54
C GLY A 63 -8.95 -4.70 19.82
N ALA A 64 -8.70 -4.98 18.53
CA ALA A 64 -7.78 -4.18 17.73
C ALA A 64 -8.41 -2.83 17.31
N SER A 65 -7.61 -1.76 17.30
CA SER A 65 -8.08 -0.40 16.98
C SER A 65 -7.11 0.33 16.07
N LEU A 66 -7.63 0.92 15.00
CA LEU A 66 -6.84 1.74 14.06
C LEU A 66 -6.66 3.19 14.52
N ILE A 67 -7.34 3.59 15.60
CA ILE A 67 -7.29 4.97 16.12
C ILE A 67 -6.02 5.20 16.93
N THR A 68 -5.49 4.15 17.57
CA THR A 68 -4.29 4.26 18.40
C THR A 68 -3.05 4.19 17.53
N LEU A 69 -2.52 5.37 17.22
CA LEU A 69 -1.27 5.57 16.49
C LEU A 69 -0.23 6.14 17.44
N TYR A 70 0.98 5.59 17.40
CA TYR A 70 2.14 6.15 18.06
C TYR A 70 3.02 6.81 16.99
N LEU A 71 3.57 7.98 17.33
CA LEU A 71 4.58 8.62 16.51
C LEU A 71 5.96 8.09 16.95
N VAL A 72 6.67 7.45 16.04
CA VAL A 72 8.04 6.97 16.24
C VAL A 72 8.93 7.66 15.21
N ALA A 73 9.69 8.66 15.66
CA ALA A 73 10.37 9.62 14.78
C ALA A 73 9.36 10.26 13.81
N ASP A 74 9.56 10.11 12.50
CA ASP A 74 8.66 10.65 11.48
C ASP A 74 7.61 9.63 11.00
N LEU A 75 7.56 8.44 11.60
CA LEU A 75 6.65 7.36 11.20
C LEU A 75 5.47 7.25 12.16
N THR A 76 4.27 7.19 11.60
CA THR A 76 3.07 6.79 12.34
C THR A 76 2.97 5.27 12.32
N VAL A 77 2.98 4.67 13.51
CA VAL A 77 2.84 3.22 13.67
C VAL A 77 1.56 2.91 14.41
N LEU A 78 0.86 1.87 13.96
CA LEU A 78 -0.27 1.29 14.68
C LEU A 78 0.21 0.68 16.00
N ASP A 79 -0.70 0.52 16.97
CA ASP A 79 -0.39 -0.21 18.20
C ASP A 79 0.15 -1.61 17.84
N PRO A 80 1.39 -1.97 18.23
CA PRO A 80 2.00 -3.26 17.90
C PRO A 80 1.26 -4.45 18.53
N ARG A 81 0.34 -4.20 19.47
CA ARG A 81 -0.53 -5.23 20.05
C ARG A 81 -1.76 -5.52 19.19
N ASN A 82 -2.04 -4.69 18.18
CA ASN A 82 -3.11 -4.97 17.23
C ASN A 82 -2.82 -6.29 16.51
N LYS A 83 -3.85 -7.12 16.41
CA LYS A 83 -3.77 -8.40 15.69
C LYS A 83 -4.69 -8.34 14.48
N LEU A 84 -4.18 -8.89 13.38
CA LEU A 84 -4.95 -9.13 12.17
C LEU A 84 -5.22 -10.63 12.05
N ARG A 85 -6.42 -10.96 11.61
CA ARG A 85 -6.82 -12.32 11.27
C ARG A 85 -6.75 -12.43 9.75
N PHE A 86 -5.98 -13.38 9.27
CA PHE A 86 -5.89 -13.72 7.85
C PHE A 86 -6.61 -15.04 7.65
N THR A 87 -7.62 -15.04 6.79
CA THR A 87 -8.30 -16.26 6.36
C THR A 87 -8.13 -16.43 4.87
N HIS A 88 -7.73 -17.63 4.44
CA HIS A 88 -7.52 -17.91 3.03
C HIS A 88 -8.86 -17.79 2.27
N CYS A 89 -8.87 -16.99 1.22
CA CYS A 89 -10.00 -16.86 0.32
C CYS A 89 -10.04 -18.03 -0.66
N LYS A 90 -11.23 -18.32 -1.20
CA LYS A 90 -11.29 -19.18 -2.38
C LYS A 90 -10.75 -18.36 -3.55
N GLU A 91 -9.61 -18.79 -4.12
CA GLU A 91 -8.96 -18.11 -5.23
C GLU A 91 -9.93 -17.97 -6.42
N GLU A 92 -10.19 -16.72 -6.83
CA GLU A 92 -10.96 -16.44 -8.05
C GLU A 92 -10.08 -16.59 -9.31
N ILE A 93 -8.77 -16.34 -9.15
CA ILE A 93 -7.77 -16.42 -10.22
C ILE A 93 -6.55 -17.16 -9.64
N ASP A 94 -6.23 -18.31 -10.22
CA ASP A 94 -5.01 -19.07 -9.91
C ASP A 94 -3.81 -18.39 -10.59
N ILE A 95 -3.09 -17.58 -9.83
CA ILE A 95 -1.93 -16.81 -10.31
C ILE A 95 -0.73 -17.74 -10.60
N GLU A 96 -0.61 -18.85 -9.88
CA GLU A 96 0.52 -19.79 -10.05
C GLU A 96 0.41 -20.56 -11.37
N HIS A 97 -0.81 -20.86 -11.80
CA HIS A 97 -1.07 -21.56 -13.06
C HIS A 97 -1.19 -20.63 -14.28
N LEU A 98 -1.15 -19.31 -14.11
CA LEU A 98 -1.20 -18.36 -15.23
C LEU A 98 0.15 -18.11 -15.91
N SER A 99 1.26 -18.62 -15.34
CA SER A 99 2.56 -18.48 -15.97
C SER A 99 2.82 -19.59 -17.01
N TYR A 100 2.98 -19.15 -18.27
CA TYR A 100 3.45 -19.87 -19.46
C TYR A 100 2.41 -20.66 -20.29
N THR A 101 1.78 -19.94 -21.24
CA THR A 101 1.65 -20.39 -22.64
C THR A 101 2.17 -19.28 -23.53
#